data_AF-A0A6N3DIT2-F1
#
_entry.id   AF-A0A6N3DIT2-F1
#
_cell.length_a   1.000
_cell.length_b   1.000
_cell.length_c   1.000
_cell.angle_alpha   90.00
_cell.angle_beta   90.00
_cell.angle_gamma   90.00
#
_symmetry.space_group_name_H-M   'P 1'
#
loop_
_entity.id
_entity.type
_entity.pdbx_description
1 polymer ?
#
loop_
_entity_poly.entity_id
_entity_poly.type
_entity_poly.pdbx_seq_one_letter_code
_entity_poly.pdbx_strand_id
1 'polypeptide(L)'
;MKDLIIQILAMVSEQERNESKRRQAQGIKVSKEKGVYKGRPLLYAPNAKDPQKRVIYHRVVEMLEEGQAIGMTNFPFTSIEQFNDVSVKNEYHMVKEEGGNTDALLEKHRMENRDNSRTPM
;
A
#
# COMPACT_ATOMS: atom_id res chain seq x y z
N MET A 1 -22.01 32.28 -9.96
CA MET A 1 -20.77 33.00 -9.54
C MET A 1 -19.86 32.12 -8.69
N LYS A 2 -20.32 31.51 -7.60
CA LYS A 2 -19.50 30.62 -6.75
C LYS A 2 -18.88 29.44 -7.53
N ASP A 3 -19.64 28.80 -8.42
CA ASP A 3 -19.14 27.65 -9.20
C ASP A 3 -18.02 28.02 -10.17
N LEU A 4 -18.09 29.21 -10.78
CA LEU A 4 -17.04 29.72 -11.66
C LEU A 4 -15.75 29.99 -10.89
N ILE A 5 -15.85 30.55 -9.68
CA ILE A 5 -14.69 30.79 -8.81
C ILE A 5 -14.04 29.46 -8.43
N ILE A 6 -14.84 28.45 -8.06
CA ILE A 6 -14.32 27.10 -7.74
C ILE A 6 -13.61 26.48 -8.95
N GLN A 7 -14.19 26.58 -10.14
CA GLN A 7 -13.59 26.07 -11.38
C GLN A 7 -12.27 26.76 -11.71
N ILE A 8 -12.19 28.09 -11.56
CA ILE A 8 -10.96 28.85 -11.78
C ILE A 8 -9.89 28.43 -10.74
N LEU A 9 -10.25 28.31 -9.47
CA LEU A 9 -9.32 27.87 -8.43
C LEU A 9 -8.81 26.44 -8.66
N ALA A 10 -9.68 25.53 -9.12
CA ALA A 10 -9.29 24.18 -9.49
C ALA A 10 -8.31 24.17 -10.66
N MET A 11 -8.58 24.97 -11.70
CA MET A 11 -7.71 25.12 -12.87
C MET A 11 -6.33 25.68 -12.48
N VAL A 12 -6.29 26.73 -11.66
CA VAL A 12 -5.03 27.31 -11.16
C VAL A 12 -4.25 26.28 -10.34
N SER A 13 -4.92 25.57 -9.43
CA SER A 13 -4.28 24.54 -8.60
C SER A 13 -3.69 23.41 -9.46
N GLU A 14 -4.39 23.01 -10.51
CA GLU A 14 -3.90 22.00 -11.46
C GLU A 14 -2.69 22.52 -12.27
N GLN A 15 -2.74 23.77 -12.72
CA GLN A 15 -1.62 24.40 -13.40
C GLN A 15 -0.38 24.46 -12.50
N GLU A 16 -0.52 24.92 -11.25
CA GLU A 16 0.58 24.97 -10.28
C GLU A 16 1.20 23.59 -10.01
N ARG A 17 0.35 22.56 -9.89
CA ARG A 17 0.79 21.16 -9.74
C ARG A 17 1.60 20.71 -10.95
N ASN A 18 1.14 21.02 -12.15
CA ASN A 18 1.81 20.64 -13.40
C ASN A 18 3.15 21.36 -13.57
N GLU A 19 3.20 22.66 -13.27
CA GLU A 19 4.45 23.42 -13.30
C GLU A 19 5.45 22.93 -12.26
N SER A 20 5.00 22.60 -11.05
CA SER A 20 5.85 22.03 -10.00
C SER A 20 6.48 20.71 -10.43
N LYS A 21 5.70 19.81 -11.06
CA LYS A 21 6.23 18.57 -11.64
C LYS A 21 7.25 18.83 -12.75
N ARG A 22 6.99 19.79 -13.64
CA ARG A 22 7.93 20.17 -14.72
C ARG A 22 9.26 20.67 -14.15
N ARG A 23 9.22 21.56 -13.16
CA ARG A 23 10.42 22.08 -12.48
C ARG A 23 11.20 20.98 -11.77
N GLN A 24 10.51 20.08 -11.06
CA GLN A 24 11.14 18.91 -10.42
C GLN A 24 11.80 18.00 -11.46
N ALA A 25 11.13 17.69 -12.57
CA ALA A 25 11.69 16.86 -13.63
C ALA A 25 12.94 17.48 -14.25
N GLN A 26 12.94 18.78 -14.52
CA GLN A 26 14.11 19.52 -15.01
C GLN A 26 15.26 19.48 -13.99
N GLY A 27 14.99 19.76 -12.71
CA GLY A 27 16.00 19.70 -11.65
C GLY A 27 16.61 18.31 -11.48
N ILE A 28 15.79 17.26 -11.56
CA ILE A 28 16.25 15.87 -11.54
C ILE A 28 17.12 15.57 -12.76
N LYS A 29 16.72 16.00 -13.96
CA LYS A 29 17.50 15.82 -15.19
C LYS A 29 18.89 16.43 -15.06
N VAL A 30 18.96 17.70 -14.65
CA VAL A 30 20.24 18.42 -14.42
C VAL A 30 21.08 17.71 -13.35
N SER A 31 20.46 17.24 -12.27
CA SER A 31 21.17 16.54 -11.19
C SER A 31 21.72 15.18 -11.64
N LYS A 32 20.99 14.47 -12.53
CA LYS A 32 21.43 13.22 -13.14
C LYS A 32 22.59 13.46 -14.10
N GLU A 33 22.49 14.48 -14.96
CA GLU A 33 23.58 14.88 -15.87
C GLU A 33 24.86 15.24 -15.12
N LYS A 34 24.74 15.92 -13.97
CA LYS A 34 25.87 16.25 -13.09
C LYS A 34 26.37 15.05 -12.26
N GLY A 35 25.72 13.89 -12.33
CA GLY A 35 26.08 12.69 -11.55
C GLY A 35 25.81 12.78 -10.03
N VAL A 36 25.13 13.83 -9.56
CA VAL A 36 24.87 14.06 -8.13
C VAL A 36 23.55 13.46 -7.64
N TYR A 37 22.67 13.05 -8.56
CA TYR A 37 21.36 12.50 -8.22
C TYR A 37 21.47 11.08 -7.62
N LYS A 38 21.16 10.94 -6.32
CA LYS A 38 21.21 9.66 -5.58
C LYS A 38 19.85 8.96 -5.43
N GLY A 39 18.76 9.63 -5.82
CA GLY A 39 17.40 9.10 -5.65
C GLY A 39 16.97 8.95 -4.18
N ARG A 40 15.87 8.22 -3.97
CA ARG A 40 15.42 7.83 -2.62
C ARG A 40 16.30 6.67 -2.14
N PRO A 41 16.90 6.76 -0.94
CA PRO A 41 17.67 5.64 -0.40
C PRO A 41 16.78 4.41 -0.22
N LEU A 42 17.34 3.23 -0.46
CA LEU A 42 16.66 1.96 -0.20
C LEU A 42 16.24 1.87 1.27
N LEU A 43 14.99 1.45 1.51
CA LEU A 43 14.42 1.37 2.85
C LEU A 43 15.03 0.20 3.64
N TYR A 44 15.12 -0.96 2.99
CA TYR A 44 15.77 -2.18 3.50
C TYR A 44 17.02 -2.42 2.67
N ALA A 45 18.17 -2.39 3.32
CA ALA A 45 19.48 -2.53 2.71
C ALA A 45 20.49 -3.02 3.76
N PRO A 46 21.59 -3.69 3.37
CA PRO A 46 22.62 -4.14 4.32
C PRO A 46 23.26 -2.96 5.06
N ASN A 47 23.26 -1.77 4.45
CA ASN A 47 23.76 -0.53 5.01
C ASN A 47 22.65 0.51 5.27
N ALA A 48 21.39 0.09 5.42
CA ALA A 48 20.30 1.00 5.75
C ALA A 48 20.64 1.83 6.99
N LYS A 49 20.34 3.14 6.97
CA LYS A 49 20.66 4.06 8.08
C LYS A 49 19.97 3.65 9.37
N ASP A 50 18.72 3.20 9.25
CA ASP A 50 17.88 2.74 10.35
C ASP A 50 18.32 1.32 10.79
N PRO A 51 18.77 1.14 12.04
CA PRO A 51 19.21 -0.17 12.53
C PRO A 51 18.13 -1.25 12.46
N GLN A 52 16.87 -0.91 12.73
CA GLN A 52 15.77 -1.89 12.71
C GLN A 52 15.57 -2.42 11.29
N LYS A 53 15.57 -1.54 10.30
CA LYS A 53 15.41 -1.91 8.89
C LYS A 53 16.59 -2.72 8.36
N ARG A 54 17.79 -2.47 8.88
CA ARG A 54 18.98 -3.25 8.57
C ARG A 54 18.88 -4.67 9.15
N VAL A 55 18.40 -4.82 10.39
CA VAL A 55 18.13 -6.14 11.00
C VAL A 55 17.09 -6.90 10.19
N ILE A 56 15.97 -6.24 9.82
CA ILE A 56 14.93 -6.85 8.98
C ILE A 56 15.52 -7.33 7.65
N TYR A 57 16.35 -6.51 6.99
CA TYR A 57 17.01 -6.91 5.74
C TYR A 57 17.82 -8.20 5.90
N HIS A 58 18.70 -8.26 6.91
CA HIS A 58 19.54 -9.45 7.12
C HIS A 58 18.73 -10.68 7.50
N ARG A 59 17.68 -10.52 8.32
CA ARG A 59 16.79 -11.62 8.68
C ARG A 59 16.06 -12.18 7.47
N VAL A 60 15.61 -11.30 6.59
CA VAL A 60 14.94 -11.67 5.34
C VAL A 60 15.88 -12.42 4.40
N VAL A 61 17.13 -11.95 4.27
CA VAL A 61 18.17 -12.64 3.47
C VAL A 61 18.46 -14.03 4.04
N GLU A 62 18.67 -14.14 5.36
CA GLU A 62 18.90 -15.41 6.05
C GLU A 62 17.75 -16.41 5.80
N MET A 63 16.50 -15.98 5.97
CA MET A 63 15.33 -16.82 5.70
C MET A 63 15.30 -17.33 4.25
N LEU A 64 15.65 -16.48 3.28
CA LEU A 64 15.72 -16.90 1.88
C LEU A 64 16.86 -17.90 1.61
N GLU A 65 18.01 -17.72 2.24
CA GLU A 65 19.15 -18.66 2.15
C GLU A 65 18.82 -20.01 2.78
N GLU A 66 18.01 -20.03 3.84
CA GLU A 66 17.48 -21.24 4.49
C GLU A 66 16.34 -21.91 3.67
N GLY A 67 15.93 -21.33 2.55
CA GLY A 67 14.80 -21.81 1.75
C GLY A 67 13.43 -21.54 2.39
N GLN A 68 13.39 -20.73 3.45
CA GLN A 68 12.14 -20.26 4.06
C GLN A 68 11.57 -19.11 3.22
N ALA A 69 10.43 -19.38 2.58
CA ALA A 69 9.70 -18.33 1.89
C ALA A 69 9.23 -17.26 2.90
N ILE A 70 9.48 -15.99 2.58
CA ILE A 70 8.92 -14.83 3.30
C ILE A 70 7.45 -14.58 2.87
N GLY A 71 6.87 -15.52 2.10
CA GLY A 71 5.49 -15.41 1.65
C GLY A 71 4.59 -15.33 2.87
N MET A 72 3.97 -14.17 3.08
CA MET A 72 2.87 -14.07 4.02
C MET A 72 1.78 -15.03 3.54
N THR A 73 1.37 -15.96 4.38
CA THR A 73 0.16 -16.73 4.15
C THR A 73 -1.04 -15.84 4.38
N ASN A 74 -2.22 -16.28 3.93
CA ASN A 74 -3.46 -15.62 4.31
C ASN A 74 -3.57 -15.51 5.83
N PHE A 75 -4.08 -14.38 6.29
CA PHE A 75 -4.27 -14.12 7.71
C PHE A 75 -5.47 -14.92 8.21
N PRO A 76 -5.38 -15.59 9.37
CA PRO A 76 -6.44 -16.46 9.87
C PRO A 76 -7.59 -15.65 10.48
N PHE A 77 -8.36 -14.93 9.64
CA PHE A 77 -9.49 -14.13 10.10
C PHE A 77 -10.57 -15.01 10.75
N THR A 78 -10.84 -14.81 12.04
CA THR A 78 -11.81 -15.60 12.81
C THR A 78 -13.21 -14.98 12.84
N SER A 79 -13.33 -13.68 12.55
CA SER A 79 -14.62 -12.98 12.59
C SER A 79 -14.69 -11.82 11.60
N ILE A 80 -15.92 -11.36 11.30
CA ILE A 80 -16.16 -10.27 10.35
C ILE A 80 -15.54 -8.94 10.80
N GLU A 81 -15.40 -8.73 12.10
CA GLU A 81 -14.84 -7.51 12.69
C GLU A 81 -13.36 -7.32 12.35
N GLN A 82 -12.65 -8.41 12.06
CA GLN A 82 -11.23 -8.38 11.71
C GLN A 82 -11.00 -8.01 10.24
N PHE A 83 -12.00 -8.17 9.38
CA PHE A 83 -11.93 -7.65 8.02
C PHE A 83 -12.06 -6.13 8.06
N ASN A 84 -11.28 -5.44 7.22
CA ASN A 84 -11.42 -4.01 7.00
C ASN A 84 -12.14 -3.71 5.67
N ASP A 85 -12.18 -4.67 4.78
CA ASP A 85 -12.81 -4.55 3.47
C ASP A 85 -14.32 -4.32 3.58
N VAL A 86 -14.75 -3.12 3.16
CA VAL A 86 -16.14 -2.70 3.20
C VAL A 86 -17.05 -3.62 2.39
N SER A 87 -16.56 -4.20 1.27
CA SER A 87 -17.39 -5.12 0.48
C SER A 87 -17.72 -6.40 1.24
N VAL A 88 -16.76 -6.93 2.02
CA VAL A 88 -16.95 -8.13 2.84
C VAL A 88 -17.96 -7.86 3.95
N LYS A 89 -17.85 -6.70 4.61
CA LYS A 89 -18.82 -6.28 5.64
C LYS A 89 -20.23 -6.17 5.08
N ASN A 90 -20.38 -5.53 3.92
CA ASN A 90 -21.68 -5.37 3.28
C ASN A 90 -22.28 -6.72 2.88
N GLU A 91 -21.49 -7.60 2.24
CA GLU A 91 -21.93 -8.94 1.83
C GLU A 91 -22.33 -9.81 3.03
N TYR A 92 -21.55 -9.73 4.12
CA TYR A 92 -21.88 -10.41 5.36
C TYR A 92 -23.24 -9.95 5.93
N HIS A 93 -23.51 -8.65 5.96
CA HIS A 93 -24.79 -8.13 6.44
C HIS A 93 -25.96 -8.56 5.56
N MET A 94 -25.83 -8.51 4.22
CA MET A 94 -26.86 -8.98 3.30
C MET A 94 -27.18 -10.47 3.50
N VAL A 95 -26.15 -11.32 3.51
CA VAL A 95 -26.32 -12.76 3.70
C VAL A 95 -26.92 -13.08 5.07
N LYS A 96 -26.56 -12.32 6.10
CA LYS A 96 -27.12 -12.46 7.45
C LYS A 96 -28.60 -12.10 7.51
N GLU A 97 -29.01 -11.02 6.84
CA GLU A 97 -30.41 -10.58 6.77
C GLU A 97 -31.28 -11.57 6.00
N GLU A 98 -30.74 -12.19 4.95
CA GLU A 98 -31.40 -13.22 4.15
C GLU A 98 -31.43 -14.61 4.83
N GLY A 99 -30.82 -14.75 6.02
CA GLY A 99 -30.71 -16.03 6.74
C GLY A 99 -29.78 -17.03 6.06
N GLY A 100 -28.88 -16.56 5.20
CA GLY A 100 -27.90 -17.37 4.49
C GLY A 100 -26.71 -17.80 5.36
N ASN A 101 -25.83 -18.62 4.78
CA ASN A 101 -24.68 -19.19 5.49
C ASN A 101 -23.51 -18.20 5.54
N THR A 102 -23.45 -17.42 6.62
CA THR A 102 -22.37 -16.45 6.84
C THR A 102 -21.01 -17.09 7.09
N ASP A 103 -20.94 -18.31 7.65
CA ASP A 103 -19.67 -18.99 7.92
C ASP A 103 -18.98 -19.43 6.63
N ALA A 104 -19.74 -19.97 5.68
CA ALA A 104 -19.23 -20.33 4.36
C ALA A 104 -18.74 -19.11 3.58
N LEU A 105 -19.45 -17.97 3.71
CA LEU A 105 -19.03 -16.69 3.13
C LEU A 105 -17.69 -16.23 3.72
N LEU A 106 -17.54 -16.29 5.04
CA LEU A 106 -16.28 -15.92 5.70
C LEU A 106 -15.13 -16.85 5.33
N GLU A 107 -15.39 -18.15 5.15
CA GLU A 107 -14.38 -19.11 4.69
C GLU A 107 -13.86 -18.76 3.28
N LYS A 108 -14.77 -18.42 2.37
CA LYS A 108 -14.38 -17.95 1.04
C LYS A 108 -13.49 -16.69 1.12
N HIS A 109 -13.91 -15.69 1.91
CA HIS A 109 -13.16 -14.44 2.03
C HIS A 109 -11.80 -14.62 2.73
N ARG A 110 -11.65 -15.57 3.66
CA ARG A 110 -10.33 -15.94 4.22
C ARG A 110 -9.34 -16.35 3.13
N MET A 111 -9.81 -17.02 2.07
CA MET A 111 -8.94 -17.54 1.00
C MET A 111 -8.60 -16.49 -0.06
N GLU A 112 -9.53 -15.58 -0.36
CA GLU A 112 -9.43 -14.73 -1.56
C GLU A 112 -9.31 -13.24 -1.27
N ASN A 113 -9.64 -12.79 -0.05
CA ASN A 113 -9.79 -11.37 0.19
C ASN A 113 -8.44 -10.63 0.20
N ARG A 114 -8.45 -9.43 -0.38
CA ARG A 114 -7.30 -8.51 -0.45
C ARG A 114 -6.75 -8.08 0.92
N ASP A 115 -7.54 -8.13 1.98
CA ASP A 115 -7.08 -7.83 3.35
C ASP A 115 -5.98 -8.79 3.82
N ASN A 116 -5.90 -10.01 3.28
CA ASN A 116 -4.78 -10.93 3.50
C ASN A 116 -3.43 -10.26 3.16
N SER A 117 -3.38 -9.52 2.06
CA SER A 117 -2.19 -8.80 1.59
C SER A 117 -1.91 -7.48 2.32
N ARG A 118 -2.82 -7.04 3.21
CA ARG A 118 -2.73 -5.77 3.95
C ARG A 118 -2.43 -5.97 5.43
N THR A 119 -2.16 -7.20 5.83
CA THR A 119 -1.83 -7.50 7.22
C THR A 119 -0.48 -6.89 7.59
N PRO A 120 -0.35 -6.29 8.79
CA PRO A 120 0.92 -5.70 9.22
C PRO A 120 2.05 -6.73 9.20
N MET A 121 3.24 -6.30 8.74
CA MET A 121 4.51 -7.04 8.87
C MET A 121 5.04 -7.00 10.31
#